data_AF-A0A3S4I169-F1
#
_entry.id   AF-A0A3S4I169-F1
#
_cell.length_a   1.000
_cell.length_b   1.000
_cell.length_c   1.000
_cell.angle_alpha   90.00
_cell.angle_beta   90.00
_cell.angle_gamma   90.00
#
_symmetry.space_group_name_H-M   'P 1'
#
loop_
_entity.id
_entity.type
_entity.pdbx_description
1 polymer ?
#
loop_
_entity_poly.entity_id
_entity_poly.type
_entity_poly.pdbx_seq_one_letter_code
_entity_poly.pdbx_strand_id
1 'polypeptide(L)'
;MYFSSRGKLTNTADLIRLIIRDEAVHGYYIGYKYQIALQKLSAIEREELKLFALDLLMELYDNEICYTEALYAETGWVNDVKAFLCYNANKALMNLGYEGYFRRRWQT
;
A
#
# COMPACT_ATOMS: atom_id res chain seq x y z
N MET A 1 -0.53 10.64 -9.23
CA MET A 1 0.08 11.84 -9.85
C MET A 1 -0.97 12.88 -10.21
N TYR A 2 -1.60 13.50 -9.20
CA TYR A 2 -2.78 14.36 -9.39
C TYR A 2 -2.45 15.76 -9.95
N PHE A 3 -1.45 16.45 -9.40
CA PHE A 3 -1.10 17.80 -9.83
C PHE A 3 -0.38 17.83 -11.17
N SER A 4 0.55 16.90 -11.40
CA SER A 4 1.29 16.83 -12.64
C SER A 4 0.43 16.47 -13.84
N SER A 5 -0.65 15.69 -13.66
CA SER A 5 -1.60 15.42 -14.75
C SER A 5 -2.40 16.65 -15.17
N ARG A 6 -2.38 17.72 -14.36
CA ARG A 6 -2.99 19.03 -14.63
C ARG A 6 -1.95 20.10 -14.93
N GLY A 7 -0.73 19.70 -15.32
CA GLY A 7 0.36 20.61 -15.67
C GLY A 7 0.97 21.39 -14.50
N LYS A 8 0.68 21.00 -13.25
CA LYS A 8 1.20 21.67 -12.04
C LYS A 8 2.32 20.85 -11.40
N LEU A 9 3.38 21.55 -10.94
CA LEU A 9 4.50 20.96 -10.20
C LEU A 9 5.17 19.78 -10.94
N THR A 10 5.29 19.87 -12.28
CA THR A 10 5.75 18.75 -13.12
C THR A 10 7.16 18.27 -12.77
N ASN A 11 8.09 19.19 -12.53
CA ASN A 11 9.47 18.85 -12.14
C ASN A 11 9.54 18.24 -10.74
N THR A 12 8.74 18.74 -9.78
CA THR A 12 8.60 18.11 -8.45
C THR A 12 8.07 16.69 -8.59
N ALA A 13 7.12 16.48 -9.50
CA ALA A 13 6.59 15.16 -9.81
C ALA A 13 7.67 14.20 -10.35
N ASP A 14 8.67 14.67 -11.08
CA ASP A 14 9.79 13.81 -11.51
C ASP A 14 10.62 13.32 -10.32
N LEU A 15 10.86 14.17 -9.31
CA LEU A 15 11.50 13.74 -8.07
C LEU A 15 10.66 12.69 -7.34
N ILE A 16 9.34 12.91 -7.24
CA ILE A 16 8.42 11.92 -6.64
C ILE A 16 8.46 10.58 -7.40
N ARG A 17 8.56 10.59 -8.74
CA ARG A 17 8.69 9.35 -9.52
C ARG A 17 9.97 8.59 -9.22
N LEU A 18 11.09 9.30 -9.06
CA LEU A 18 12.36 8.67 -8.70
C LEU A 18 12.28 8.00 -7.33
N ILE A 19 11.68 8.69 -6.34
CA ILE A 19 11.44 8.12 -5.01
C ILE A 19 10.55 6.87 -5.10
N ILE A 20 9.39 6.97 -5.76
CA ILE A 20 8.45 5.84 -5.89
C ILE A 20 9.10 4.64 -6.58
N ARG A 21 9.96 4.88 -7.59
CA ARG A 21 10.68 3.81 -8.30
C ARG A 21 11.56 3.03 -7.34
N ASP A 22 12.29 3.72 -6.47
CA ASP A 22 13.22 3.08 -5.55
C ASP A 22 12.44 2.37 -4.42
N GLU A 23 11.38 2.99 -3.88
CA GLU A 23 10.54 2.38 -2.85
C GLU A 23 9.77 1.13 -3.33
N ALA A 24 9.39 1.08 -4.61
CA ALA A 24 8.79 -0.11 -5.20
C ALA A 24 9.76 -1.30 -5.16
N VAL A 25 11.05 -1.06 -5.40
CA VAL A 25 12.10 -2.08 -5.31
C VAL A 25 12.37 -2.47 -3.85
N HIS A 26 12.37 -1.51 -2.93
CA HIS A 26 12.52 -1.80 -1.50
C HIS A 26 11.41 -2.74 -0.99
N GLY A 27 10.14 -2.38 -1.25
CA GLY A 27 8.99 -3.18 -0.84
C GLY A 27 9.02 -4.59 -1.43
N TYR A 28 9.36 -4.72 -2.71
CA TYR A 28 9.51 -6.01 -3.37
C TYR A 28 10.63 -6.84 -2.75
N TYR A 29 11.82 -6.27 -2.56
CA TYR A 29 13.00 -7.01 -2.10
C TYR A 29 12.85 -7.47 -0.64
N ILE A 30 12.33 -6.62 0.24
CA ILE A 30 12.06 -6.98 1.64
C ILE A 30 10.99 -8.08 1.69
N GLY A 31 9.90 -7.93 0.91
CA GLY A 31 8.86 -8.94 0.81
C GLY A 31 9.36 -10.29 0.28
N TYR A 32 10.26 -10.27 -0.71
CA TYR A 32 10.94 -11.48 -1.20
C TYR A 32 11.76 -12.18 -0.11
N LYS A 33 12.53 -11.43 0.70
CA LYS A 33 13.28 -11.99 1.82
C LYS A 33 12.37 -12.59 2.89
N TYR A 34 11.26 -11.93 3.19
CA TYR A 34 10.23 -12.43 4.08
C TYR A 34 9.67 -13.78 3.59
N GLN A 35 9.31 -13.89 2.30
CA GLN A 35 8.82 -15.13 1.72
C GLN A 35 9.85 -16.28 1.78
N ILE A 36 11.13 -16.01 1.53
CA ILE A 36 12.20 -17.03 1.70
C ILE A 36 12.27 -17.51 3.16
N ALA A 37 12.16 -16.60 4.13
CA ALA A 37 12.17 -16.97 5.53
C ALA A 37 10.96 -17.82 5.91
N LEU A 38 9.76 -17.47 5.40
CA LEU A 38 8.53 -18.24 5.62
C LEU A 38 8.65 -19.70 5.18
N GLN A 39 9.39 -19.99 4.10
CA GLN A 39 9.57 -21.36 3.59
C GLN A 39 10.22 -22.31 4.60
N LYS A 40 10.89 -21.77 5.62
CA LYS A 40 11.55 -22.56 6.69
C LYS A 40 10.63 -22.86 7.87
N LEU A 41 9.48 -22.21 7.95
CA LEU A 41 8.53 -22.33 9.04
C LEU A 41 7.48 -23.41 8.77
N SER A 42 6.86 -23.90 9.84
CA SER A 42 5.72 -24.81 9.80
C SER A 42 4.46 -24.13 9.25
N ALA A 43 3.44 -24.93 8.90
CA ALA A 43 2.17 -24.40 8.41
C ALA A 43 1.45 -23.52 9.46
N ILE A 44 1.56 -23.86 10.74
CA ILE A 44 0.92 -23.12 11.84
C ILE A 44 1.57 -21.74 11.98
N GLU A 45 2.90 -21.68 12.09
CA GLU A 45 3.64 -20.41 12.20
C GLU A 45 3.41 -19.49 10.98
N ARG A 46 3.28 -20.05 9.77
CA ARG A 46 2.97 -19.27 8.56
C ARG A 46 1.59 -18.63 8.64
N GLU A 47 0.60 -19.35 9.16
CA GLU A 47 -0.75 -18.81 9.29
C GLU A 47 -0.81 -17.75 10.39
N GLU A 48 -0.13 -17.96 11.53
CA GLU A 48 0.01 -16.95 12.59
C GLU A 48 0.61 -15.64 12.06
N LEU A 49 1.70 -15.73 11.29
CA LEU A 49 2.33 -14.55 10.68
C LEU A 49 1.46 -13.88 9.63
N LYS A 50 0.66 -14.65 8.88
CA LYS A 50 -0.30 -14.10 7.91
C LYS A 50 -1.41 -13.34 8.62
N LEU A 51 -1.97 -13.89 9.69
CA LEU A 51 -2.98 -13.22 10.50
C LEU A 51 -2.40 -11.94 11.11
N PHE A 52 -1.21 -12.01 11.70
CA PHE A 52 -0.51 -10.83 12.20
C PHE A 52 -0.33 -9.74 11.14
N ALA A 53 0.11 -10.11 9.94
CA ALA A 53 0.31 -9.15 8.85
C ALA A 53 -1.01 -8.50 8.40
N LEU A 54 -2.11 -9.25 8.39
CA LEU A 54 -3.44 -8.74 8.05
C LEU A 54 -3.97 -7.82 9.15
N ASP A 55 -3.86 -8.20 10.42
CA ASP A 55 -4.32 -7.40 11.55
C ASP A 55 -3.57 -6.06 11.60
N LEU A 56 -2.23 -6.10 11.51
CA LEU A 56 -1.41 -4.89 11.47
C LEU A 56 -1.75 -4.00 10.26
N LEU A 57 -1.98 -4.59 9.09
CA LEU A 57 -2.39 -3.83 7.91
C LEU A 57 -3.72 -3.12 8.13
N MET A 58 -4.69 -3.77 8.78
CA MET A 58 -6.00 -3.18 9.06
C MET A 58 -5.91 -2.05 10.09
N GLU A 59 -5.10 -2.20 11.14
CA GLU A 59 -4.84 -1.13 12.10
C GLU A 59 -4.22 0.11 11.42
N LEU A 60 -3.22 -0.11 10.56
CA LEU A 60 -2.58 0.96 9.80
C LEU A 60 -3.55 1.59 8.80
N TYR A 61 -4.40 0.79 8.16
CA TYR A 61 -5.42 1.27 7.24
C TYR A 61 -6.43 2.19 7.93
N ASP A 62 -6.96 1.79 9.09
CA ASP A 62 -7.92 2.61 9.85
C ASP A 62 -7.32 3.95 10.29
N ASN A 63 -6.04 3.94 10.70
CA ASN A 63 -5.30 5.17 10.98
C ASN A 63 -5.13 6.04 9.73
N GLU A 64 -4.77 5.45 8.59
CA GLU A 64 -4.63 6.17 7.32
C GLU A 64 -5.95 6.73 6.78
N ILE A 65 -7.09 6.08 7.07
CA ILE A 65 -8.42 6.63 6.76
C ILE A 65 -8.66 7.92 7.54
N CYS A 66 -8.41 7.91 8.86
CA CYS A 66 -8.54 9.11 9.70
C CYS A 66 -7.62 10.23 9.22
N TYR A 67 -6.37 9.89 8.90
CA TYR A 67 -5.38 10.86 8.42
C TYR A 67 -5.76 11.43 7.04
N THR A 68 -6.26 10.59 6.13
CA THR A 68 -6.74 11.00 4.81
C THR A 68 -7.90 11.98 4.92
N GLU A 69 -8.86 11.71 5.81
CA GLU A 69 -9.98 12.63 6.04
C GLU A 69 -9.48 13.96 6.60
N ALA A 70 -8.59 13.94 7.60
CA ALA A 70 -8.04 15.15 8.18
C ALA A 70 -7.30 16.03 7.16
N LEU A 71 -6.61 15.43 6.17
CA LEU A 71 -5.85 16.17 5.15
C LEU A 71 -6.67 16.60 3.94
N TYR A 72 -7.61 15.77 3.49
CA TYR A 72 -8.26 15.93 2.18
C TYR A 72 -9.76 16.27 2.25
N ALA A 73 -10.35 16.41 3.45
CA ALA A 73 -11.79 16.71 3.62
C ALA A 73 -12.27 17.89 2.75
N GLU A 74 -11.48 18.95 2.66
CA GLU A 74 -11.85 20.17 1.92
C GLU A 74 -11.46 20.15 0.44
N THR A 75 -10.71 19.15 -0.02
CA THR A 75 -10.20 19.10 -1.40
C THR A 75 -11.11 18.32 -2.35
N GLY A 76 -12.05 17.54 -1.81
CA GLY A 76 -12.90 16.62 -2.55
C GLY A 76 -12.21 15.33 -3.00
N TRP A 77 -10.95 15.08 -2.60
CA TRP A 77 -10.17 13.91 -3.05
C TRP A 77 -10.21 12.73 -2.10
N VAL A 78 -10.92 12.83 -0.97
CA VAL A 78 -10.95 11.79 0.06
C VAL A 78 -11.23 10.41 -0.55
N ASN A 79 -12.24 10.28 -1.41
CA ASN A 79 -12.62 8.99 -1.99
C ASN A 79 -11.53 8.43 -2.92
N ASP A 80 -10.93 9.27 -3.76
CA ASP A 80 -9.85 8.86 -4.67
C ASP A 80 -8.60 8.42 -3.90
N VAL A 81 -8.28 9.12 -2.81
CA VAL A 81 -7.15 8.76 -1.93
C VAL A 81 -7.43 7.44 -1.21
N LYS A 82 -8.64 7.24 -0.66
CA LYS A 82 -9.04 5.97 -0.03
C LYS A 82 -8.94 4.78 -1.00
N ALA A 83 -9.41 4.96 -2.25
CA ALA A 83 -9.23 3.99 -3.32
C ALA A 83 -7.75 3.66 -3.57
N PHE A 84 -6.89 4.69 -3.59
CA PHE A 84 -5.46 4.53 -3.75
C PHE A 84 -4.81 3.81 -2.55
N LEU A 85 -5.26 4.05 -1.32
CA LEU A 85 -4.81 3.32 -0.13
C LEU A 85 -5.11 1.82 -0.26
N CYS A 86 -6.35 1.45 -0.58
CA CYS A 86 -6.75 0.05 -0.81
C CYS A 86 -5.90 -0.64 -1.89
N TYR A 87 -5.60 0.07 -2.99
CA TYR A 87 -4.75 -0.44 -4.05
C TYR A 87 -3.33 -0.74 -3.55
N ASN A 88 -2.71 0.17 -2.79
CA ASN A 88 -1.35 -0.01 -2.29
C ASN A 88 -1.29 -1.05 -1.15
N ALA A 89 -2.31 -1.14 -0.30
CA ALA A 89 -2.43 -2.18 0.70
C ALA A 89 -2.43 -3.59 0.06
N ASN A 90 -3.19 -3.77 -1.02
CA ASN A 90 -3.15 -5.02 -1.80
C ASN A 90 -1.77 -5.29 -2.40
N LYS A 91 -1.08 -4.27 -2.91
CA LYS A 91 0.30 -4.43 -3.43
C LYS A 91 1.29 -4.82 -2.33
N ALA A 92 1.17 -4.27 -1.13
CA ALA A 92 2.00 -4.64 0.02
C ALA A 92 1.78 -6.12 0.40
N LEU A 93 0.53 -6.58 0.47
CA LEU A 93 0.21 -8.00 0.71
C LEU A 93 0.80 -8.92 -0.38
N MET A 94 0.68 -8.53 -1.65
CA MET A 94 1.27 -9.29 -2.76
C MET A 94 2.80 -9.38 -2.66
N ASN A 95 3.48 -8.32 -2.23
CA ASN A 95 4.93 -8.35 -1.99
C ASN A 95 5.31 -9.33 -0.87
N LEU A 96 4.45 -9.51 0.14
CA LEU A 96 4.62 -10.50 1.21
C LEU A 96 4.23 -11.92 0.78
N GLY A 97 3.70 -12.12 -0.42
CA GLY A 97 3.28 -13.42 -0.95
C GLY A 97 1.83 -13.79 -0.59
N TYR A 98 1.03 -12.83 -0.15
CA TYR A 98 -0.38 -13.03 0.20
C TYR A 98 -1.33 -12.52 -0.89
N GLU A 99 -2.57 -12.98 -0.83
CA GLU A 99 -3.63 -12.46 -1.68
C GLU A 99 -4.07 -11.05 -1.23
N GLY A 100 -4.54 -10.24 -2.18
CA GLY A 100 -5.07 -8.92 -1.87
C GLY A 100 -6.39 -9.03 -1.08
N TYR A 101 -6.49 -8.26 0.00
CA TYR A 101 -7.65 -8.24 0.88
C TYR A 101 -8.84 -7.45 0.32
N PHE A 102 -8.58 -6.28 -0.29
CA PHE A 102 -9.63 -5.38 -0.75
C PHE A 102 -10.12 -5.73 -2.16
N ARG A 103 -11.45 -5.82 -2.36
CA ARG A 103 -12.06 -6.06 -3.69
C ARG A 103 -11.95 -4.85 -4.63
N ARG A 104 -11.96 -5.12 -5.95
CA ARG A 104 -11.85 -4.14 -7.05
C ARG A 104 -12.95 -3.04 -7.12
N ARG A 105 -13.99 -3.07 -6.27
CA ARG A 105 -15.08 -2.06 -6.34
C ARG A 105 -14.61 -0.64 -6.01
N TRP A 106 -13.40 -0.49 -5.48
CA TRP A 106 -12.74 0.78 -5.20
C TRP A 106 -11.73 1.21 -6.29
N GLN A 107 -11.78 0.65 -7.50
CA GLN A 107 -10.82 0.93 -8.59
C GLN A 107 -11.42 1.64 -9.81
N THR A 108 -12.70 2.03 -9.77
CA THR A 108 -13.41 2.74 -10.86
C THR A 108 -13.94 4.07 -10.40
#